data_AF-A0A4Q3W624-F1
#
_entry.id   AF-A0A4Q3W624-F1
#
_cell.length_a   1.000
_cell.length_b   1.000
_cell.length_c   1.000
_cell.angle_alpha   90.00
_cell.angle_beta   90.00
_cell.angle_gamma   90.00
#
_symmetry.space_group_name_H-M   'P 1'
#
loop_
_entity.id
_entity.type
_entity.pdbx_description
1 polymer ?
#
loop_
_entity_poly.entity_id
_entity_poly.type
_entity_poly.pdbx_seq_one_letter_code
_entity_poly.pdbx_strand_id
1 'polypeptide(L)'
;MESVYTISDQQMTGLSSLADFGLDQDNLNRIDDAIREAAGNLKFLSPSQTRDANFSFPVSSLFITEPLHTVTDLNRLFKSAFEQVQGGGFLICHLETTEQRKRRLMNELPVGINHLRYAGDFLLHRVSSRVVLTRPVYRMVFPCIRTISKAEAFGRLFYAGFTVKTSFDSRNSLVIIAQKTANEFTALPPSSEGVLLRIRRIGLEKRLFNVYKFRTMHPYSEYLQQYLMETTGLDTSGKFKDDFRVTSLGKWMRKYKVDELP
;
A
#
# COMPACT_ATOMS: atom_id res chain seq x y z
N MET A 1 -11.36 -38.86 -22.09
CA MET A 1 -11.43 -37.39 -22.08
C MET A 1 -11.55 -36.97 -20.62
N GLU A 2 -10.40 -36.79 -19.97
CA GLU A 2 -10.21 -36.12 -18.68
C GLU A 2 -8.69 -36.10 -18.49
N SER A 3 -8.04 -35.08 -19.05
CA SER A 3 -6.61 -34.86 -18.84
C SER A 3 -6.45 -34.26 -17.45
N VAL A 4 -6.18 -35.14 -16.49
CA VAL A 4 -5.59 -34.79 -15.19
C VAL A 4 -4.22 -34.18 -15.50
N TYR A 5 -4.14 -32.85 -15.56
CA TYR A 5 -2.90 -32.14 -15.79
C TYR A 5 -2.11 -32.07 -14.49
N THR A 6 -0.97 -32.75 -14.47
CA THR A 6 0.02 -32.75 -13.41
C THR A 6 0.56 -31.34 -13.20
N ILE A 7 0.20 -30.72 -12.06
CA ILE A 7 0.78 -29.47 -11.57
C ILE A 7 2.29 -29.73 -11.35
N SER A 8 3.15 -28.86 -11.87
CA SER A 8 4.61 -29.04 -11.73
C SER A 8 5.05 -28.95 -10.26
N ASP A 9 5.96 -29.83 -9.82
CA ASP A 9 6.43 -29.91 -8.42
C ASP A 9 6.97 -28.58 -7.86
N GLN A 10 7.44 -27.66 -8.72
CA GLN A 10 7.90 -26.32 -8.35
C GLN A 10 6.75 -25.34 -8.01
N GLN A 11 5.58 -25.49 -8.65
CA GLN A 11 4.38 -24.70 -8.32
C GLN A 11 3.75 -25.18 -7.01
N MET A 12 3.75 -26.49 -6.77
CA MET A 12 3.28 -27.09 -5.51
C MET A 12 4.14 -26.67 -4.31
N THR A 13 5.46 -26.56 -4.48
CA THR A 13 6.37 -26.05 -3.42
C THR A 13 6.21 -24.54 -3.16
N GLY A 14 5.88 -23.77 -4.20
CA GLY A 14 5.54 -22.35 -4.04
C GLY A 14 4.21 -22.13 -3.29
N LEU A 15 3.15 -22.84 -3.66
CA LEU A 15 1.84 -22.74 -3.00
C LEU A 15 1.84 -23.26 -1.57
N SER A 16 2.60 -24.31 -1.26
CA SER A 16 2.76 -24.78 0.13
C SER A 16 3.52 -23.78 1.00
N SER A 17 4.57 -23.12 0.46
CA SER A 17 5.21 -22.00 1.18
C SER A 17 4.29 -20.79 1.37
N LEU A 18 3.30 -20.59 0.50
CA LEU A 18 2.27 -19.54 0.67
C LEU A 18 1.30 -19.86 1.82
N ALA A 19 1.02 -21.14 2.06
CA ALA A 19 0.22 -21.58 3.20
C ALA A 19 0.90 -21.28 4.56
N ASP A 20 2.25 -21.30 4.60
CA ASP A 20 3.04 -20.94 5.79
C ASP A 20 2.87 -19.46 6.20
N PHE A 21 2.40 -18.59 5.29
CA PHE A 21 2.07 -17.20 5.60
C PHE A 21 0.67 -17.02 6.24
N GLY A 22 -0.02 -18.11 6.57
CA GLY A 22 -1.31 -18.07 7.27
C GLY A 22 -2.47 -17.59 6.40
N LEU A 23 -2.40 -17.89 5.10
CA LEU A 23 -3.45 -17.59 4.13
C LEU A 23 -4.58 -18.63 4.25
N ASP A 24 -5.82 -18.17 4.36
CA ASP A 24 -6.99 -19.05 4.36
C ASP A 24 -7.17 -19.74 3.00
N GLN A 25 -7.81 -20.91 2.95
CA GLN A 25 -7.90 -21.73 1.73
C GLN A 25 -8.57 -20.99 0.56
N ASP A 26 -9.56 -20.13 0.82
CA ASP A 26 -10.20 -19.28 -0.21
C ASP A 26 -9.21 -18.26 -0.80
N ASN A 27 -8.30 -17.74 0.02
CA ASN A 27 -7.28 -16.78 -0.40
C ASN A 27 -6.19 -17.46 -1.24
N LEU A 28 -5.82 -18.70 -0.90
CA LEU A 28 -4.93 -19.52 -1.71
C LEU A 28 -5.53 -19.80 -3.08
N ASN A 29 -6.83 -20.11 -3.15
CA ASN A 29 -7.52 -20.32 -4.43
C ASN A 29 -7.53 -19.06 -5.31
N ARG A 30 -7.78 -17.88 -4.73
CA ARG A 30 -7.72 -16.61 -5.48
C ARG A 30 -6.32 -16.27 -5.99
N ILE A 31 -5.29 -16.63 -5.24
CA ILE A 31 -3.89 -16.49 -5.68
C ILE A 31 -3.61 -17.49 -6.80
N ASP A 32 -4.06 -18.73 -6.66
CA ASP A 32 -3.93 -19.77 -7.70
C ASP A 32 -4.64 -19.36 -9.00
N ASP A 33 -5.84 -18.81 -8.92
CA ASP A 33 -6.58 -18.26 -10.07
C ASP A 33 -5.78 -17.15 -10.78
N ALA A 34 -5.19 -16.23 -10.03
CA ALA A 34 -4.34 -15.17 -10.59
C ALA A 34 -3.06 -15.74 -11.23
N ILE A 35 -2.44 -16.76 -10.62
CA ILE A 35 -1.25 -17.44 -11.17
C ILE A 35 -1.60 -18.22 -12.45
N ARG A 36 -2.78 -18.84 -12.49
CA ARG A 36 -3.32 -19.54 -13.67
C ARG A 36 -3.57 -18.57 -14.82
N GLU A 37 -4.16 -17.40 -14.53
CA GLU A 37 -4.35 -16.32 -15.52
C GLU A 37 -3.01 -15.85 -16.11
N ALA A 38 -1.94 -15.86 -15.31
CA ALA A 38 -0.60 -15.40 -15.69
C ALA A 38 0.24 -16.40 -16.50
N ALA A 39 -0.25 -17.60 -16.83
CA ALA A 39 0.52 -18.68 -17.46
C ALA A 39 1.64 -19.30 -16.59
N GLY A 40 1.43 -19.41 -15.26
CA GLY A 40 2.00 -20.49 -14.44
C GLY A 40 3.37 -20.27 -13.77
N ASN A 41 4.21 -19.34 -14.21
CA ASN A 41 5.53 -19.16 -13.57
C ASN A 41 5.46 -18.20 -12.37
N LEU A 42 5.50 -18.73 -11.14
CA LEU A 42 5.60 -17.97 -9.89
C LEU A 42 7.04 -17.94 -9.39
N LYS A 43 7.54 -16.75 -9.05
CA LYS A 43 8.84 -16.57 -8.40
C LYS A 43 8.72 -15.76 -7.11
N PHE A 44 9.51 -16.12 -6.11
CA PHE A 44 9.61 -15.40 -4.85
C PHE A 44 10.73 -14.35 -4.91
N LEU A 45 10.44 -13.14 -4.43
CA LEU A 45 11.39 -12.06 -4.29
C LEU A 45 11.54 -11.68 -2.83
N SER A 46 12.74 -11.90 -2.28
CA SER A 46 13.14 -11.30 -1.02
C SER A 46 13.75 -9.91 -1.26
N PRO A 47 13.36 -8.84 -0.52
CA PRO A 47 14.00 -7.53 -0.56
C PRO A 47 15.51 -7.59 -0.31
N SER A 48 16.03 -8.60 0.39
CA SER A 48 17.48 -8.79 0.57
C SER A 48 18.22 -9.10 -0.75
N GLN A 49 17.54 -9.75 -1.69
CA GLN A 49 18.07 -10.17 -3.00
C GLN A 49 17.98 -9.07 -4.07
N THR A 50 17.35 -7.92 -3.77
CA THR A 50 17.21 -6.80 -4.72
C THR A 50 18.53 -6.12 -5.11
N ARG A 51 19.65 -6.43 -4.43
CA ARG A 51 20.96 -5.83 -4.72
C ARG A 51 21.79 -6.57 -5.78
N ASP A 52 21.62 -7.89 -5.95
CA ASP A 52 22.60 -8.72 -6.68
C ASP A 52 22.01 -9.70 -7.70
N ALA A 53 20.72 -9.61 -8.02
CA ALA A 53 20.10 -10.60 -8.88
C ALA A 53 20.18 -10.24 -10.38
N ASN A 54 21.21 -10.76 -11.05
CA ASN A 54 21.24 -10.91 -12.51
C ASN A 54 20.15 -11.92 -12.92
N PHE A 55 18.98 -11.42 -13.32
CA PHE A 55 17.86 -12.26 -13.75
C PHE A 55 17.85 -12.46 -15.27
N SER A 56 17.77 -13.72 -15.72
CA SER A 56 17.86 -14.06 -17.16
C SER A 56 16.60 -13.75 -17.98
N PHE A 57 15.39 -13.68 -17.42
CA PHE A 57 14.16 -13.38 -18.17
C PHE A 57 13.05 -12.80 -17.27
N PRO A 58 12.11 -12.01 -17.82
CA PRO A 58 10.98 -11.49 -17.05
C PRO A 58 10.03 -12.62 -16.63
N VAL A 59 9.54 -12.58 -15.38
CA VAL A 59 8.67 -13.59 -14.77
C VAL A 59 7.19 -13.25 -14.93
N SER A 60 6.34 -14.28 -14.98
CA SER A 60 4.89 -14.14 -15.12
C SER A 60 4.21 -13.65 -13.85
N SER A 61 4.55 -14.23 -12.71
CA SER A 61 4.06 -13.84 -11.39
C SER A 61 5.21 -13.71 -10.40
N LEU A 62 5.19 -12.64 -9.61
CA LEU A 62 6.19 -12.35 -8.60
C LEU A 62 5.53 -12.21 -7.22
N PHE A 63 6.01 -12.95 -6.23
CA PHE A 63 5.54 -12.85 -4.85
C PHE A 63 6.61 -12.21 -3.96
N ILE A 64 6.27 -11.14 -3.26
CA ILE A 64 7.16 -10.52 -2.26
C ILE A 64 6.97 -11.26 -0.94
N THR A 65 8.03 -11.93 -0.48
CA THR A 65 8.01 -12.79 0.71
C THR A 65 7.97 -12.04 2.03
N GLU A 66 8.49 -10.83 2.08
CA GLU A 66 8.54 -10.03 3.30
C GLU A 66 7.39 -9.02 3.29
N PRO A 67 6.81 -8.73 4.45
CA PRO A 67 5.71 -7.78 4.53
C PRO A 67 6.22 -6.38 4.18
N LEU A 68 5.44 -5.64 3.40
CA LEU A 68 5.87 -4.34 2.85
C LEU A 68 6.25 -3.32 3.93
N HIS A 69 5.68 -3.40 5.14
CA HIS A 69 5.99 -2.45 6.22
C HIS A 69 7.41 -2.56 6.78
N THR A 70 8.09 -3.69 6.54
CA THR A 70 9.46 -3.94 6.98
C THR A 70 10.49 -3.36 6.01
N VAL A 71 10.09 -3.05 4.77
CA VAL A 71 11.01 -2.60 3.72
C VAL A 71 11.27 -1.10 3.82
N THR A 72 12.55 -0.72 3.84
CA THR A 72 12.99 0.69 3.98
C THR A 72 12.59 1.56 2.78
N ASP A 73 12.74 1.05 1.55
CA ASP A 73 12.43 1.77 0.32
C ASP A 73 11.49 0.96 -0.58
N LEU A 74 10.19 1.20 -0.42
CA LEU A 74 9.14 0.58 -1.21
C LEU A 74 9.17 0.98 -2.68
N ASN A 75 9.58 2.21 -3.00
CA ASN A 75 9.56 2.67 -4.39
C ASN A 75 10.65 1.95 -5.18
N ARG A 76 11.82 1.78 -4.57
CA ARG A 76 12.89 0.97 -5.15
C ARG A 76 12.47 -0.50 -5.29
N LEU A 77 11.86 -1.08 -4.26
CA LEU A 77 11.35 -2.46 -4.31
C LEU A 77 10.35 -2.65 -5.47
N PHE A 78 9.35 -1.78 -5.57
CA PHE A 78 8.35 -1.88 -6.64
C PHE A 78 8.92 -1.60 -8.02
N LYS A 79 9.91 -0.71 -8.13
CA LYS A 79 10.64 -0.52 -9.39
C LYS A 79 11.38 -1.79 -9.82
N SER A 80 12.13 -2.41 -8.90
CA SER A 80 12.81 -3.68 -9.17
C SER A 80 11.83 -4.82 -9.50
N ALA A 81 10.69 -4.87 -8.82
CA ALA A 81 9.62 -5.82 -9.15
C ALA A 81 9.03 -5.57 -10.55
N PHE A 82 8.82 -4.30 -10.92
CA PHE A 82 8.30 -3.93 -12.25
C PHE A 82 9.25 -4.33 -13.38
N GLU A 83 10.55 -4.18 -13.18
CA GLU A 83 11.58 -4.60 -14.15
C GLU A 83 11.61 -6.13 -14.34
N GLN A 84 11.28 -6.88 -13.29
CA GLN A 84 11.28 -8.35 -13.31
C GLN A 84 9.99 -8.95 -13.86
N VAL A 85 8.83 -8.29 -13.71
CA VAL A 85 7.54 -8.84 -14.15
C VAL A 85 7.31 -8.58 -15.63
N GLN A 86 6.86 -9.58 -16.39
CA GLN A 86 6.50 -9.41 -17.81
C GLN A 86 5.22 -8.55 -17.98
N GLY A 87 5.01 -7.97 -19.16
CA GLY A 87 3.78 -7.22 -19.44
C GLY A 87 2.53 -8.10 -19.25
N GLY A 88 1.55 -7.61 -18.50
CA GLY A 88 0.35 -8.37 -18.13
C GLY A 88 0.54 -9.36 -16.97
N GLY A 89 1.78 -9.55 -16.48
CA GLY A 89 2.07 -10.38 -15.32
C GLY A 89 1.60 -9.79 -13.99
N PHE A 90 1.72 -10.57 -12.92
CA PHE A 90 1.17 -10.24 -11.60
C PHE A 90 2.25 -10.07 -10.53
N LEU A 91 2.01 -9.13 -9.63
CA LEU A 91 2.76 -8.90 -8.41
C LEU A 91 1.84 -9.17 -7.22
N ILE A 92 2.25 -10.09 -6.36
CA ILE A 92 1.54 -10.43 -5.14
C ILE A 92 2.39 -9.96 -3.97
N CYS A 93 1.78 -9.20 -3.07
CA CYS A 93 2.46 -8.69 -1.89
C CYS A 93 1.51 -8.64 -0.69
N HIS A 94 2.06 -8.57 0.51
CA HIS A 94 1.27 -8.53 1.73
C HIS A 94 1.79 -7.47 2.70
N LEU A 95 0.90 -6.91 3.51
CA LEU A 95 1.24 -5.95 4.56
C LEU A 95 0.28 -6.02 5.73
N GLU A 96 0.78 -5.80 6.95
CA GLU A 96 -0.08 -5.40 8.07
C GLU A 96 -0.46 -3.93 7.89
N THR A 97 -1.75 -3.65 7.72
CA THR A 97 -2.25 -2.28 7.62
C THR A 97 -2.26 -1.59 8.98
N THR A 98 -2.25 -0.25 8.97
CA THR A 98 -2.38 0.55 10.20
C THR A 98 -3.65 0.21 10.99
N GLU A 99 -4.76 -0.10 10.31
CA GLU A 99 -6.02 -0.48 10.96
C GLU A 99 -5.95 -1.88 11.59
N GLN A 100 -5.29 -2.83 10.92
CA GLN A 100 -5.02 -4.18 11.47
C GLN A 100 -4.12 -4.12 12.71
N ARG A 101 -3.03 -3.32 12.67
CA ARG A 101 -2.16 -3.10 13.83
C ARG A 101 -2.92 -2.52 15.01
N LYS A 102 -3.79 -1.52 14.76
CA LYS A 102 -4.66 -0.96 15.81
C LYS A 102 -5.55 -2.04 16.43
N ARG A 103 -6.22 -2.87 15.61
CA ARG A 103 -7.09 -3.94 16.09
C ARG A 103 -6.32 -4.97 16.94
N ARG A 104 -5.13 -5.37 16.50
CA ARG A 104 -4.22 -6.24 17.28
C ARG A 104 -3.88 -5.62 18.64
N LEU A 105 -3.45 -4.36 18.64
CA LEU A 105 -3.10 -3.64 19.88
C LEU A 105 -4.30 -3.43 20.82
N MET A 106 -5.52 -3.32 20.29
CA MET A 106 -6.74 -3.20 21.08
C MET A 106 -7.18 -4.53 21.72
N ASN A 107 -6.92 -5.66 21.07
CA ASN A 107 -7.44 -6.97 21.48
C ASN A 107 -6.53 -7.73 22.46
N GLU A 108 -5.25 -7.39 22.54
CA GLU A 108 -4.27 -8.09 23.41
C GLU A 108 -4.38 -7.72 24.91
N LEU A 109 -5.02 -6.61 25.25
CA LEU A 109 -5.03 -6.07 26.62
C LEU A 109 -6.43 -5.64 27.08
N PRO A 110 -6.69 -5.63 28.41
CA PRO A 110 -7.95 -5.14 28.97
C PRO A 110 -8.27 -3.71 28.53
N VAL A 111 -9.58 -3.42 28.45
CA VAL A 111 -10.13 -2.12 28.05
C VAL A 111 -9.61 -1.03 29.01
N GLY A 112 -8.86 -0.06 28.48
CA GLY A 112 -8.20 1.01 29.24
C GLY A 112 -6.68 1.03 29.05
N ILE A 113 -6.00 -0.07 29.39
CA ILE A 113 -4.54 -0.21 29.17
C ILE A 113 -4.24 -0.23 27.67
N ASN A 114 -5.11 -0.89 26.89
CA ASN A 114 -5.01 -0.94 25.44
C ASN A 114 -5.05 0.47 24.81
N HIS A 115 -5.93 1.36 25.28
CA HIS A 115 -6.04 2.75 24.81
C HIS A 115 -4.79 3.58 25.12
N LEU A 116 -4.22 3.44 26.32
CA LEU A 116 -2.99 4.13 26.70
C LEU A 116 -1.79 3.64 25.86
N ARG A 117 -1.66 2.32 25.67
CA ARG A 117 -0.63 1.73 24.80
C ARG A 117 -0.77 2.20 23.37
N TYR A 118 -1.99 2.25 22.82
CA TYR A 118 -2.23 2.74 21.46
C TYR A 118 -1.97 4.23 21.33
N ALA A 119 -2.32 5.05 22.33
CA ALA A 119 -1.98 6.46 22.33
C ALA A 119 -0.45 6.65 22.30
N GLY A 120 0.29 5.87 23.09
CA GLY A 120 1.75 5.85 23.07
C GLY A 120 2.32 5.41 21.71
N ASP A 121 1.85 4.28 21.17
CA ASP A 121 2.24 3.77 19.85
C ASP A 121 1.95 4.80 18.74
N PHE A 122 0.79 5.46 18.80
CA PHE A 122 0.42 6.50 17.85
C PHE A 122 1.34 7.72 17.95
N LEU A 123 1.63 8.22 19.16
CA LEU A 123 2.54 9.35 19.34
C LEU A 123 3.94 9.01 18.82
N LEU A 124 4.49 7.87 19.24
CA LEU A 124 5.84 7.45 18.87
C LEU A 124 5.97 7.12 17.38
N HIS A 125 5.09 6.29 16.83
CA HIS A 125 5.25 5.78 15.47
C HIS A 125 4.56 6.62 14.40
N ARG A 126 3.48 7.35 14.72
CA ARG A 126 2.71 8.13 13.73
C ARG A 126 2.99 9.61 13.78
N VAL A 127 3.21 10.20 14.96
CA VAL A 127 3.53 11.62 15.07
C VAL A 127 5.03 11.84 14.90
N SER A 128 5.88 11.17 15.69
CA SER A 128 7.33 11.40 15.66
C SER A 128 7.99 11.04 14.32
N SER A 129 7.41 10.11 13.57
CA SER A 129 7.90 9.75 12.22
C SER A 129 7.64 10.82 11.15
N ARG A 130 6.69 11.74 11.40
CA ARG A 130 6.26 12.77 10.43
C ARG A 130 6.70 14.18 10.77
N VAL A 131 7.04 14.45 12.03
CA VAL A 131 7.55 15.76 12.46
C VAL A 131 9.01 15.91 12.04
N VAL A 132 9.33 17.01 11.34
CA VAL A 132 10.65 17.26 10.73
C VAL A 132 11.79 17.13 11.75
N LEU A 133 11.59 17.62 12.97
CA LEU A 133 12.58 17.61 14.04
C LEU A 133 12.89 16.20 14.58
N THR A 134 11.87 15.38 14.81
CA THR A 134 12.01 14.04 15.42
C THR A 134 12.25 12.93 14.40
N ARG A 135 11.94 13.18 13.12
CA ARG A 135 12.07 12.23 12.01
C ARG A 135 13.49 11.61 11.86
N PRO A 136 14.62 12.32 12.00
CA PRO A 136 15.94 11.68 11.90
C PRO A 136 16.21 10.70 13.05
N VAL A 137 15.93 11.11 14.30
CA VAL A 137 16.10 10.25 15.49
C VAL A 137 15.17 9.05 15.43
N TYR A 138 13.91 9.25 15.05
CA TYR A 138 12.95 8.17 14.86
C TYR A 138 13.45 7.15 13.83
N ARG A 139 13.98 7.61 12.68
CA ARG A 139 14.52 6.71 11.64
C ARG A 139 15.76 5.95 12.08
N MET A 140 16.54 6.50 13.01
CA MET A 140 17.69 5.84 13.61
C MET A 140 17.27 4.72 14.57
N VAL A 141 16.26 4.96 15.40
CA VAL A 141 15.79 4.01 16.43
C VAL A 141 14.84 2.96 15.86
N PHE A 142 14.00 3.33 14.88
CA PHE A 142 12.98 2.46 14.28
C PHE A 142 13.10 2.39 12.75
N PRO A 143 14.18 1.81 12.20
CA PRO A 143 14.42 1.78 10.76
C PRO A 143 13.36 0.98 9.97
N CYS A 144 12.74 -0.03 10.59
CA CYS A 144 11.87 -1.01 9.91
C CYS A 144 10.39 -0.94 10.34
N ILE A 145 10.00 0.00 11.20
CA ILE A 145 8.62 0.08 11.71
C ILE A 145 7.92 1.28 11.07
N ARG A 146 7.45 1.09 9.83
CA ARG A 146 6.64 2.10 9.13
C ARG A 146 5.19 1.66 9.06
N THR A 147 4.28 2.43 9.65
CA THR A 147 2.85 2.19 9.50
C THR A 147 2.41 2.63 8.10
N ILE A 148 2.13 1.67 7.23
CA ILE A 148 1.63 1.93 5.87
C ILE A 148 0.10 1.80 5.90
N SER A 149 -0.57 2.73 5.23
CA SER A 149 -2.02 2.65 5.02
C SER A 149 -2.34 1.89 3.73
N LYS A 150 -3.53 1.30 3.64
CA LYS A 150 -4.02 0.67 2.40
C LYS A 150 -3.90 1.62 1.19
N ALA A 151 -4.26 2.90 1.38
CA ALA A 151 -4.13 3.95 0.36
C ALA A 151 -2.68 4.20 -0.06
N GLU A 152 -1.74 4.26 0.88
CA GLU A 152 -0.32 4.47 0.55
C GLU A 152 0.27 3.27 -0.20
N ALA A 153 -0.05 2.04 0.21
CA ALA A 153 0.40 0.84 -0.49
C ALA A 153 -0.13 0.79 -1.93
N PHE A 154 -1.43 1.02 -2.10
CA PHE A 154 -2.02 1.04 -3.44
C PHE A 154 -1.44 2.17 -4.27
N GLY A 155 -1.36 3.39 -3.72
CA GLY A 155 -0.85 4.55 -4.46
C GLY A 155 0.59 4.35 -4.94
N ARG A 156 1.44 3.69 -4.15
CA ARG A 156 2.80 3.34 -4.55
C ARG A 156 2.86 2.27 -5.64
N LEU A 157 1.92 1.31 -5.65
CA LEU A 157 1.79 0.32 -6.73
C LEU A 157 1.37 0.99 -8.05
N PHE A 158 0.35 1.85 -8.02
CA PHE A 158 -0.08 2.63 -9.19
C PHE A 158 1.05 3.54 -9.70
N TYR A 159 1.75 4.23 -8.79
CA TYR A 159 2.94 5.00 -9.12
C TYR A 159 4.04 4.17 -9.81
N ALA A 160 4.20 2.90 -9.41
CA ALA A 160 5.16 2.00 -10.00
C ALA A 160 4.70 1.36 -11.33
N GLY A 161 3.47 1.64 -11.79
CA GLY A 161 2.92 1.11 -13.04
C GLY A 161 2.10 -0.18 -12.89
N PHE A 162 1.75 -0.56 -11.66
CA PHE A 162 0.87 -1.69 -11.37
C PHE A 162 -0.57 -1.23 -11.11
N THR A 163 -1.54 -1.98 -11.61
CA THR A 163 -2.96 -1.79 -11.32
C THR A 163 -3.41 -2.82 -10.30
N VAL A 164 -4.02 -2.40 -9.20
CA VAL A 164 -4.56 -3.32 -8.19
C VAL A 164 -5.81 -4.01 -8.74
N LYS A 165 -5.78 -5.35 -8.89
CA LYS A 165 -6.93 -6.15 -9.33
C LYS A 165 -7.82 -6.54 -8.17
N THR A 166 -7.21 -7.10 -7.13
CA THR A 166 -7.92 -7.52 -5.93
C THR A 166 -7.07 -7.33 -4.69
N SER A 167 -7.76 -7.15 -3.57
CA SER A 167 -7.14 -7.10 -2.25
C SER A 167 -8.08 -7.74 -1.25
N PHE A 168 -7.54 -8.55 -0.36
CA PHE A 168 -8.32 -9.23 0.66
C PHE A 168 -7.55 -9.26 1.98
N ASP A 169 -8.29 -9.20 3.08
CA ASP A 169 -7.73 -9.33 4.41
C ASP A 169 -7.63 -10.82 4.76
N SER A 170 -6.44 -11.26 5.17
CA SER A 170 -6.18 -12.62 5.66
C SER A 170 -5.58 -12.54 7.06
N ARG A 171 -6.32 -13.02 8.07
CA ARG A 171 -5.98 -12.96 9.51
C ARG A 171 -5.52 -11.56 9.98
N ASN A 172 -4.22 -11.27 9.85
CA ASN A 172 -3.57 -10.03 10.30
C ASN A 172 -2.88 -9.24 9.17
N SER A 173 -2.95 -9.70 7.92
CA SER A 173 -2.29 -9.08 6.77
C SER A 173 -3.28 -8.80 5.66
N LEU A 174 -3.17 -7.64 5.02
CA LEU A 174 -3.79 -7.34 3.74
C LEU A 174 -2.90 -7.92 2.64
N VAL A 175 -3.45 -8.80 1.81
CA VAL A 175 -2.80 -9.29 0.60
C VAL A 175 -3.31 -8.48 -0.59
N ILE A 176 -2.39 -8.10 -1.47
CA ILE A 176 -2.67 -7.31 -2.67
C ILE A 176 -2.15 -8.07 -3.87
N ILE A 177 -3.04 -8.25 -4.87
CA ILE A 177 -2.70 -8.77 -6.18
C ILE A 177 -2.79 -7.61 -7.17
N ALA A 178 -1.66 -7.26 -7.76
CA ALA A 178 -1.53 -6.15 -8.69
C ALA A 178 -1.01 -6.66 -10.04
N GLN A 179 -1.58 -6.17 -11.15
CA GLN A 179 -1.17 -6.54 -12.50
C GLN A 179 -0.26 -5.46 -13.10
N LYS A 180 0.79 -5.85 -13.80
CA LYS A 180 1.62 -4.94 -14.59
C LYS A 180 0.87 -4.55 -15.87
N THR A 181 0.21 -3.39 -15.84
CA THR A 181 -0.53 -2.86 -17.00
C THR A 181 0.34 -1.93 -17.85
N ALA A 182 1.28 -1.21 -17.23
CA ALA A 182 2.17 -0.32 -17.96
C ALA A 182 3.29 -1.11 -18.68
N ASN A 183 3.53 -0.77 -19.94
CA ASN A 183 4.63 -1.34 -20.72
C ASN A 183 6.00 -0.77 -20.28
N GLU A 184 6.02 0.48 -19.83
CA GLU A 184 7.23 1.17 -19.37
C GLU A 184 7.01 1.86 -18.04
N PHE A 185 8.07 1.91 -17.22
CA PHE A 185 8.06 2.67 -15.98
C PHE A 185 8.15 4.16 -16.30
N THR A 186 7.05 4.90 -16.12
CA THR A 186 7.09 6.36 -16.23
C THR A 186 7.61 6.93 -14.91
N ALA A 187 8.72 7.66 -14.96
CA ALA A 187 9.27 8.35 -13.80
C ALA A 187 8.36 9.52 -13.39
N LEU A 188 7.35 9.21 -12.60
CA LEU A 188 6.48 10.21 -11.98
C LEU A 188 7.22 10.86 -10.79
N PRO A 189 6.94 12.13 -10.45
CA PRO A 189 7.50 12.72 -9.24
C PRO A 189 6.94 11.98 -8.01
N PRO A 190 7.79 11.66 -7.01
CA PRO A 190 7.32 11.03 -5.79
C PRO A 190 6.34 11.97 -5.07
N SER A 191 5.29 11.39 -4.49
CA SER A 191 4.30 12.16 -3.74
C SER A 191 4.96 12.91 -2.59
N SER A 192 4.66 14.19 -2.43
CA SER A 192 5.14 14.99 -1.31
C SER A 192 4.57 14.43 0.00
N GLU A 193 5.45 14.00 0.91
CA GLU A 193 5.09 13.53 2.26
C GLU A 193 4.80 14.69 3.25
N GLY A 194 4.81 15.94 2.76
CA GLY A 194 4.59 17.13 3.60
C GLY A 194 3.16 17.21 4.16
N VAL A 195 3.06 17.62 5.43
CA VAL A 195 1.76 17.73 6.14
C VAL A 195 1.02 19.02 5.79
N LEU A 196 1.73 20.09 5.44
CA LEU A 196 1.15 21.40 5.13
C LEU A 196 1.57 21.82 3.72
N LEU A 197 0.61 22.32 2.95
CA LEU A 197 0.79 22.87 1.61
C LEU A 197 0.40 24.35 1.61
N ARG A 198 1.19 25.19 0.95
CA ARG A 198 0.83 26.59 0.74
C ARG A 198 0.26 26.75 -0.67
N ILE A 199 -0.96 27.26 -0.78
CA ILE A 199 -1.68 27.43 -2.04
C ILE A 199 -2.03 28.93 -2.18
N ARG A 200 -1.79 29.53 -3.35
CA ARG A 200 -2.28 30.88 -3.64
C ARG A 200 -3.73 30.84 -4.09
N ARG A 201 -4.58 31.69 -3.50
CA ARG A 201 -5.99 31.86 -3.86
C ARG A 201 -6.26 33.32 -4.22
N ILE A 202 -7.25 33.53 -5.07
CA ILE A 202 -7.75 34.86 -5.43
C ILE A 202 -8.82 35.23 -4.40
N GLY A 203 -8.57 36.28 -3.63
CA GLY A 203 -9.51 36.82 -2.65
C GLY A 203 -10.40 37.90 -3.22
N LEU A 204 -11.09 38.60 -2.32
CA LEU A 204 -11.88 39.79 -2.65
C LEU A 204 -10.98 40.85 -3.33
N GLU A 205 -11.54 41.59 -4.28
CA GLU A 205 -10.81 42.58 -5.10
C GLU A 205 -9.64 42.02 -5.91
N LYS A 206 -9.67 40.72 -6.26
CA LYS A 206 -8.59 40.04 -7.00
C LYS A 206 -7.23 40.03 -6.29
N ARG A 207 -7.19 40.33 -4.99
CA ARG A 207 -5.96 40.27 -4.20
C ARG A 207 -5.56 38.82 -3.98
N LEU A 208 -4.33 38.48 -4.33
CA LEU A 208 -3.79 37.15 -4.06
C LEU A 208 -3.44 37.04 -2.58
N PHE A 209 -3.94 35.98 -1.93
CA PHE A 209 -3.52 35.62 -0.58
C PHE A 209 -3.10 34.15 -0.55
N ASN A 210 -2.35 33.79 0.49
CA ASN A 210 -1.90 32.42 0.67
C ASN A 210 -2.87 31.72 1.61
N VAL A 211 -3.27 30.51 1.25
CA VAL A 211 -4.00 29.59 2.12
C VAL A 211 -3.06 28.46 2.48
N TYR A 212 -3.02 28.14 3.76
CA TYR A 212 -2.33 26.98 4.27
C TYR A 212 -3.29 25.81 4.36
N LYS A 213 -3.00 24.76 3.59
CA LYS A 213 -3.83 23.57 3.51
C LYS A 213 -3.13 22.38 4.14
N PHE A 214 -3.76 21.78 5.14
CA PHE A 214 -3.33 20.50 5.70
C PHE A 214 -3.61 19.37 4.72
N ARG A 215 -2.63 18.49 4.51
CA ARG A 215 -2.83 17.25 3.78
C ARG A 215 -3.72 16.32 4.60
N THR A 216 -4.93 16.16 4.10
CA THR A 216 -5.98 15.32 4.68
C THR A 216 -5.95 13.88 4.15
N MET A 217 -5.17 13.62 3.10
CA MET A 217 -5.06 12.32 2.42
C MET A 217 -3.71 11.64 2.69
N HIS A 218 -3.67 10.32 2.52
CA HIS A 218 -2.45 9.53 2.58
C HIS A 218 -1.51 9.87 1.40
N PRO A 219 -0.18 9.70 1.54
CA PRO A 219 0.75 9.86 0.42
C PRO A 219 0.38 8.97 -0.78
N TYR A 220 0.70 9.41 -2.00
CA TYR A 220 0.41 8.71 -3.26
C TYR A 220 -1.08 8.53 -3.58
N SER A 221 -1.99 9.18 -2.85
CA SER A 221 -3.43 9.08 -3.06
C SER A 221 -3.91 9.69 -4.38
N GLU A 222 -3.13 10.57 -4.99
CA GLU A 222 -3.38 11.15 -6.31
C GLU A 222 -3.49 10.08 -7.41
N TYR A 223 -2.71 9.00 -7.31
CA TYR A 223 -2.70 7.90 -8.28
C TYR A 223 -3.89 6.96 -8.15
N LEU A 224 -4.71 7.13 -7.11
CA LEU A 224 -5.86 6.26 -6.82
C LEU A 224 -7.19 6.81 -7.34
N GLN A 225 -7.20 8.01 -7.92
CA GLN A 225 -8.46 8.65 -8.31
C GLN A 225 -9.27 7.81 -9.30
N GLN A 226 -8.64 7.34 -10.38
CA GLN A 226 -9.32 6.51 -11.38
C GLN A 226 -9.79 5.18 -10.79
N TYR A 227 -8.96 4.52 -9.99
CA TYR A 227 -9.31 3.27 -9.31
C TYR A 227 -10.57 3.41 -8.42
N LEU A 228 -10.69 4.50 -7.65
CA LEU A 228 -11.91 4.72 -6.85
C LEU A 228 -13.15 5.01 -7.70
N MET A 229 -12.99 5.68 -8.84
CA MET A 229 -14.09 5.93 -9.77
C MET A 229 -14.65 4.63 -10.33
N GLU A 230 -13.78 3.69 -10.69
CA GLU A 230 -14.15 2.39 -11.25
C GLU A 230 -14.75 1.44 -10.19
N THR A 231 -14.26 1.47 -8.95
CA THR A 231 -14.62 0.48 -7.92
C THR A 231 -15.76 0.90 -6.99
N THR A 232 -15.81 2.18 -6.60
CA THR A 232 -16.76 2.68 -5.58
C THR A 232 -17.86 3.57 -6.13
N GLY A 233 -17.62 4.21 -7.28
CA GLY A 233 -18.52 5.22 -7.83
C GLY A 233 -18.62 6.50 -6.98
N LEU A 234 -19.49 7.41 -7.40
CA LEU A 234 -19.78 8.68 -6.71
C LEU A 234 -21.13 8.59 -5.99
N ASP A 235 -21.24 9.27 -4.85
CA ASP A 235 -22.49 9.50 -4.15
C ASP A 235 -23.33 10.61 -4.83
N THR A 236 -24.53 10.85 -4.32
CA THR A 236 -25.45 11.89 -4.82
C THR A 236 -24.89 13.31 -4.72
N SER A 237 -23.86 13.53 -3.91
CA SER A 237 -23.16 14.81 -3.76
C SER A 237 -21.93 14.93 -4.69
N GLY A 238 -21.68 13.93 -5.53
CA GLY A 238 -20.52 13.86 -6.41
C GLY A 238 -19.20 13.53 -5.68
N LYS A 239 -19.26 12.99 -4.46
CA LYS A 239 -18.09 12.58 -3.66
C LYS A 239 -17.98 11.06 -3.63
N PHE A 240 -16.76 10.54 -3.46
CA PHE A 240 -16.58 9.10 -3.27
C PHE A 240 -17.20 8.66 -1.95
N LYS A 241 -18.04 7.63 -2.01
CA LYS A 241 -18.55 6.94 -0.83
C LYS A 241 -17.38 6.24 -0.14
N ASP A 242 -17.17 6.53 1.14
CA ASP A 242 -16.11 5.93 1.98
C ASP A 242 -14.67 6.01 1.41
N ASP A 243 -14.25 7.21 1.01
CA ASP A 243 -12.90 7.46 0.50
C ASP A 243 -11.79 7.05 1.50
N PHE A 244 -11.19 5.89 1.26
CA PHE A 244 -10.10 5.32 2.07
C PHE A 244 -8.77 6.06 1.91
N ARG A 245 -8.67 6.99 0.94
CA ARG A 245 -7.50 7.86 0.79
C ARG A 245 -7.45 8.93 1.86
N VAL A 246 -8.59 9.28 2.45
CA VAL A 246 -8.68 10.32 3.48
C VAL A 246 -8.36 9.73 4.85
N THR A 247 -7.37 10.31 5.53
CA THR A 247 -7.00 9.90 6.89
C THR A 247 -8.13 10.17 7.88
N SER A 248 -8.23 9.43 8.98
CA SER A 248 -9.28 9.64 9.99
C SER A 248 -9.28 11.07 10.56
N LEU A 249 -8.09 11.63 10.84
CA LEU A 249 -7.94 13.04 11.22
C LEU A 249 -8.36 13.97 10.08
N GLY A 250 -8.00 13.63 8.84
CA GLY A 250 -8.40 14.38 7.65
C GLY A 250 -9.91 14.42 7.43
N LYS A 251 -10.64 13.33 7.72
CA LYS A 251 -12.11 13.29 7.67
C LYS A 251 -12.70 14.29 8.65
N TRP A 252 -12.18 14.34 9.88
CA TRP A 252 -12.57 15.33 10.88
C TRP A 252 -12.26 16.76 10.41
N MET A 253 -11.03 17.01 9.93
CA MET A 253 -10.63 18.34 9.46
C MET A 253 -11.50 18.86 8.31
N ARG A 254 -11.79 18.00 7.33
CA ARG A 254 -12.70 18.33 6.20
C ARG A 254 -14.14 18.57 6.65
N LYS A 255 -14.62 17.85 7.67
CA LYS A 255 -15.97 18.03 8.22
C LYS A 255 -16.14 19.44 8.82
N TYR A 256 -15.15 19.91 9.54
CA TYR A 256 -15.17 21.23 10.20
C TYR A 256 -14.49 22.34 9.36
N LYS A 257 -14.07 22.04 8.13
CA LYS A 257 -13.33 22.95 7.23
C LYS A 257 -12.09 23.59 7.88
N VAL A 258 -11.45 22.86 8.79
CA VAL A 258 -10.21 23.30 9.46
C VAL A 258 -8.96 22.81 8.72
N ASP A 259 -9.12 22.11 7.59
CA ASP A 259 -8.00 21.72 6.73
C ASP A 259 -7.45 22.87 5.90
N GLU A 260 -8.20 23.96 5.70
CA GLU A 260 -7.78 25.15 4.99
C GLU A 260 -7.86 26.36 5.92
N LEU A 261 -6.71 26.95 6.25
CA LEU A 261 -6.60 28.14 7.08
C LEU A 261 -6.03 29.30 6.25
N PRO A 262 -6.52 30.54 6.43
CA PRO A 262 -5.98 31.73 5.77
C PRO A 262 -4.54 32.04 6.21
#